data_AF-A0A090LDM2-F1
#
_entry.id   AF-A0A090LDM2-F1
#
_cell.length_a   1.000
_cell.length_b   1.000
_cell.length_c   1.000
_cell.angle_alpha   90.00
_cell.angle_beta   90.00
_cell.angle_gamma   90.00
#
_symmetry.space_group_name_H-M   'P 1'
#
loop_
_entity.id
_entity.type
_entity.pdbx_description
1 polymer ?
#
loop_
_entity_poly.entity_id
_entity_poly.type
_entity_poly.pdbx_seq_one_letter_code
_entity_poly.pdbx_strand_id
1 'polypeptide(L)'
;MFLVFNQFKTLWLLLLITFTQCEGSTYGTFFPSVPKEINQTTFPVAIKSNSSSDVILLKLPGFDYKHGHQEDAFAVNSNIARLPSIFYNENSTFSWILQVYSLSQPHLIDCGTITNTHSNGTLQKLRWKFNFNWQLAPNPYMAAKKVHISKQLPITNKCGNDQKKILKFTRDKEGKLFKLILVNGALKTSDELPHVNKLYYLFTIPKDTYKKEIAEPCMIFRAVNDIPEIIVQGYNSTQKSLNGIDIDVIKFDYLETSLEIQLLLQNQPNLKDFYKNEEILITKVIFTKDGAKEVPNSNETTKGKFSLNGYELLKFSYNCPSTEDDHKITKIFYFAPPQENFKFPLEYILYASNETVLITLIKR
;
A
#
# COMPACT_ATOMS: atom_id res chain seq x y z
N MET A 1 62.28 -40.28 -18.43
CA MET A 1 61.83 -40.68 -17.07
C MET A 1 61.20 -39.54 -16.25
N PHE A 2 61.47 -38.25 -16.56
CA PHE A 2 60.89 -37.10 -15.84
C PHE A 2 59.47 -36.67 -16.27
N LEU A 3 59.00 -37.05 -17.47
CA LEU A 3 57.68 -36.67 -17.98
C LEU A 3 56.51 -37.47 -17.34
N VAL A 4 56.77 -38.69 -16.88
CA VAL A 4 55.74 -39.57 -16.28
C VAL A 4 55.39 -39.14 -14.85
N PHE A 5 56.36 -38.59 -14.11
CA PHE A 5 56.14 -38.09 -12.75
C PHE A 5 55.29 -36.81 -12.70
N ASN A 6 55.38 -35.95 -13.72
CA ASN A 6 54.63 -34.69 -13.74
C ASN A 6 53.15 -34.88 -14.07
N GLN A 7 52.80 -35.90 -14.89
CA GLN A 7 51.41 -36.26 -15.17
C GLN A 7 50.71 -36.90 -13.96
N PHE A 8 51.43 -37.60 -13.09
CA PHE A 8 50.88 -38.15 -11.86
C PHE A 8 50.55 -37.06 -10.82
N LYS A 9 51.36 -36.00 -10.74
CA LYS A 9 51.11 -34.86 -9.83
C LYS A 9 49.91 -34.02 -10.27
N THR A 10 49.73 -33.76 -11.56
CA THR A 10 48.55 -33.03 -12.06
C THR A 10 47.28 -33.84 -11.93
N LEU A 11 47.33 -35.16 -12.14
CA LEU A 11 46.18 -36.05 -11.91
C LEU A 11 45.79 -36.09 -10.43
N TRP A 12 46.77 -36.11 -9.52
CA TRP A 12 46.53 -36.03 -8.07
C TRP A 12 45.97 -34.67 -7.63
N LEU A 13 46.43 -33.56 -8.22
CA LEU A 13 45.86 -32.24 -7.94
C LEU A 13 44.40 -32.14 -8.38
N LEU A 14 44.05 -32.70 -9.55
CA LEU A 14 42.68 -32.77 -10.05
C LEU A 14 41.81 -33.68 -9.17
N LEU A 15 42.35 -34.82 -8.68
CA LEU A 15 41.65 -35.70 -7.74
C LEU A 15 41.40 -35.02 -6.39
N LEU A 16 42.39 -34.28 -5.87
CA LEU A 16 42.26 -33.49 -4.63
C LEU A 16 41.19 -32.40 -4.76
N ILE A 17 41.08 -31.73 -5.93
CA ILE A 17 40.02 -30.76 -6.18
C ILE A 17 38.66 -31.45 -6.21
N THR A 18 38.53 -32.66 -6.80
CA THR A 18 37.26 -33.42 -6.78
C THR A 18 36.87 -33.94 -5.40
N PHE A 19 37.83 -34.25 -4.51
CA PHE A 19 37.55 -34.67 -3.13
C PHE A 19 37.28 -33.50 -2.17
N THR A 20 37.59 -32.26 -2.55
CA THR A 20 37.27 -31.07 -1.71
C THR A 20 35.88 -30.48 -1.94
N GLN A 21 35.12 -30.98 -2.92
CA GLN A 21 33.67 -30.77 -2.97
C GLN A 21 32.95 -31.80 -2.07
N CYS A 22 33.31 -31.85 -0.80
CA CYS A 22 32.41 -32.39 0.21
C CYS A 22 31.26 -31.38 0.36
N GLU A 23 30.10 -31.70 -0.21
CA GLU A 23 28.80 -31.09 0.10
C GLU A 23 28.46 -31.33 1.59
N GLY A 24 29.14 -30.63 2.50
CA GLY A 24 29.18 -31.01 3.92
C GLY A 24 28.16 -30.33 4.83
N SER A 25 27.65 -29.15 4.47
CA SER A 25 26.60 -28.42 5.22
C SER A 25 26.18 -27.18 4.43
N THR A 26 24.96 -26.68 4.63
CA THR A 26 24.56 -25.35 4.13
C THR A 26 24.71 -24.25 5.19
N TYR A 27 25.44 -24.59 6.27
CA TYR A 27 25.73 -23.73 7.41
C TYR A 27 26.26 -22.36 6.99
N GLY A 28 25.81 -21.29 7.67
CA GLY A 28 26.32 -19.92 7.55
C GLY A 28 26.10 -19.24 6.20
N THR A 29 25.67 -19.99 5.19
CA THR A 29 25.46 -19.51 3.82
C THR A 29 24.10 -18.82 3.70
N PHE A 30 23.06 -19.41 4.30
CA PHE A 30 21.68 -18.95 4.13
C PHE A 30 21.08 -18.23 5.36
N PHE A 31 21.57 -18.54 6.57
CA PHE A 31 21.08 -18.01 7.85
C PHE A 31 22.24 -17.60 8.78
N PRO A 32 23.01 -16.54 8.44
CA PRO A 32 24.12 -16.05 9.25
C PRO A 32 23.73 -15.64 10.69
N SER A 33 22.46 -15.35 10.96
CA SER A 33 21.99 -15.04 12.31
C SER A 33 21.98 -16.24 13.26
N VAL A 34 22.06 -17.46 12.72
CA VAL A 34 22.00 -18.70 13.51
C VAL A 34 23.41 -19.29 13.65
N PRO A 35 23.90 -19.50 14.89
CA PRO A 35 25.24 -20.05 15.12
C PRO A 35 25.32 -21.52 14.67
N LYS A 36 26.53 -22.00 14.38
CA LYS A 36 26.80 -23.38 13.90
C LYS A 36 26.36 -24.44 14.88
N GLU A 37 26.65 -24.18 16.13
CA GLU A 37 26.31 -25.04 17.24
C GLU A 37 25.00 -24.54 17.81
N ILE A 38 23.95 -25.33 17.61
CA ILE A 38 22.61 -25.04 18.10
C ILE A 38 22.24 -26.01 19.21
N ASN A 39 21.54 -25.51 20.22
CA ASN A 39 21.09 -26.25 21.39
C ASN A 39 19.67 -25.81 21.78
N GLN A 40 19.18 -26.29 22.92
CA GLN A 40 17.81 -25.99 23.39
C GLN A 40 17.56 -24.51 23.70
N THR A 41 18.60 -23.71 23.97
CA THR A 41 18.48 -22.28 24.31
C THR A 41 18.76 -21.35 23.14
N THR A 42 19.15 -21.89 21.98
CA THR A 42 19.49 -21.08 20.79
C THR A 42 18.27 -20.36 20.21
N PHE A 43 17.10 -20.99 20.27
CA PHE A 43 15.86 -20.44 19.71
C PHE A 43 14.96 -19.86 20.82
N PRO A 44 14.23 -18.77 20.54
CA PRO A 44 14.14 -18.10 19.24
C PRO A 44 15.32 -17.18 18.92
N VAL A 45 15.74 -17.16 17.65
CA VAL A 45 16.78 -16.24 17.18
C VAL A 45 16.15 -14.88 16.87
N ALA A 46 16.72 -13.81 17.41
CA ALA A 46 16.22 -12.46 17.22
C ALA A 46 16.58 -11.93 15.83
N ILE A 47 15.57 -11.55 15.03
CA ILE A 47 15.73 -10.93 13.72
C ILE A 47 15.14 -9.53 13.80
N LYS A 48 15.94 -8.51 13.43
CA LYS A 48 15.54 -7.10 13.50
C LYS A 48 15.59 -6.49 12.10
N SER A 49 14.54 -5.75 11.74
CA SER A 49 14.48 -4.99 10.48
C SER A 49 14.44 -3.50 10.75
N ASN A 50 15.24 -2.72 10.02
CA ASN A 50 15.16 -1.26 9.95
C ASN A 50 14.52 -0.78 8.64
N SER A 51 13.84 -1.67 7.92
CA SER A 51 13.16 -1.39 6.66
C SER A 51 12.18 -0.23 6.81
N SER A 52 12.22 0.71 5.86
CA SER A 52 11.20 1.76 5.72
C SER A 52 9.88 1.23 5.12
N SER A 53 9.91 0.03 4.54
CA SER A 53 8.74 -0.70 4.06
C SER A 53 8.04 -1.42 5.20
N ASP A 54 6.71 -1.33 5.20
CA ASP A 54 5.79 -2.11 6.03
C ASP A 54 5.55 -3.52 5.49
N VAL A 55 6.13 -3.86 4.34
CA VAL A 55 6.12 -5.21 3.75
C VAL A 55 7.55 -5.64 3.44
N ILE A 56 7.93 -6.83 3.88
CA ILE A 56 9.23 -7.44 3.57
C ILE A 56 9.05 -8.93 3.22
N LEU A 57 10.09 -9.51 2.65
CA LEU A 57 10.24 -10.96 2.53
C LEU A 57 11.16 -11.46 3.65
N LEU A 58 10.70 -12.45 4.41
CA LEU A 58 11.48 -13.15 5.42
C LEU A 58 11.87 -14.54 4.91
N LYS A 59 13.15 -14.85 4.97
CA LYS A 59 13.70 -16.14 4.61
C LYS A 59 13.50 -17.13 5.75
N LEU A 60 13.01 -18.32 5.44
CA LEU A 60 12.84 -19.43 6.35
C LEU A 60 13.55 -20.68 5.83
N PRO A 61 14.04 -21.57 6.69
CA PRO A 61 14.58 -22.85 6.22
C PRO A 61 13.54 -23.66 5.44
N GLY A 62 13.99 -24.35 4.40
CA GLY A 62 13.17 -25.22 3.55
C GLY A 62 13.38 -26.69 3.90
N PHE A 63 12.74 -27.59 3.14
CA PHE A 63 12.80 -29.03 3.38
C PHE A 63 14.22 -29.59 3.27
N ASP A 64 15.01 -29.06 2.33
CA ASP A 64 16.37 -29.53 2.06
C ASP A 64 17.44 -28.74 2.85
N TYR A 65 17.02 -27.96 3.86
CA TYR A 65 17.95 -27.23 4.72
C TYR A 65 18.74 -28.19 5.61
N LYS A 66 20.07 -28.01 5.62
CA LYS A 66 21.02 -28.79 6.41
C LYS A 66 21.90 -27.86 7.23
N HIS A 67 21.70 -27.84 8.54
CA HIS A 67 22.29 -26.80 9.38
C HIS A 67 23.79 -26.96 9.56
N GLY A 68 24.26 -28.05 10.17
CA GLY A 68 25.67 -28.27 10.54
C GLY A 68 26.29 -29.52 9.91
N HIS A 69 25.48 -30.52 9.57
CA HIS A 69 25.91 -31.80 9.01
C HIS A 69 25.05 -32.24 7.81
N GLN A 70 25.61 -33.13 6.98
CA GLN A 70 24.92 -33.66 5.80
C GLN A 70 23.67 -34.50 6.13
N GLU A 71 23.63 -35.10 7.32
CA GLU A 71 22.50 -35.92 7.81
C GLU A 71 21.42 -35.09 8.53
N ASP A 72 21.62 -33.78 8.67
CA ASP A 72 20.61 -32.92 9.27
C ASP A 72 19.39 -32.84 8.36
N ALA A 73 18.20 -32.79 8.95
CA ALA A 73 16.94 -32.71 8.21
C ALA A 73 16.02 -31.65 8.81
N PHE A 74 15.36 -30.87 7.95
CA PHE A 74 14.43 -29.83 8.37
C PHE A 74 12.99 -30.17 7.98
N ALA A 75 12.11 -30.19 8.98
CA ALA A 75 10.68 -30.32 8.80
C ALA A 75 10.02 -28.94 8.89
N VAL A 76 9.57 -28.40 7.75
CA VAL A 76 8.88 -27.10 7.68
C VAL A 76 7.55 -27.16 8.42
N ASN A 77 7.21 -26.08 9.15
CA ASN A 77 5.93 -25.95 9.83
C ASN A 77 4.77 -26.05 8.82
N SER A 78 3.79 -26.91 9.08
CA SER A 78 2.69 -27.18 8.15
C SER A 78 1.80 -25.96 7.87
N ASN A 79 1.67 -25.04 8.83
CA ASN A 79 0.92 -23.79 8.63
C ASN A 79 1.65 -22.86 7.65
N ILE A 80 2.99 -22.84 7.73
CA ILE A 80 3.84 -22.06 6.82
C ILE A 80 3.86 -22.67 5.42
N ALA A 81 4.01 -23.99 5.33
CA ALA A 81 4.03 -24.71 4.06
C ALA A 81 2.72 -24.56 3.25
N ARG A 82 1.61 -24.23 3.91
CA ARG A 82 0.30 -24.00 3.29
C ARG A 82 0.03 -22.54 2.92
N LEU A 83 0.95 -21.61 3.20
CA LEU A 83 0.77 -20.21 2.86
C LEU A 83 0.76 -20.02 1.33
N PRO A 84 -0.26 -19.35 0.74
CA PRO A 84 -0.31 -19.14 -0.71
C PRO A 84 0.84 -18.30 -1.27
N SER A 85 1.50 -17.52 -0.40
CA SER A 85 2.58 -16.60 -0.76
C SER A 85 3.99 -17.14 -0.46
N ILE A 86 4.11 -18.39 0.00
CA ILE A 86 5.42 -19.01 0.17
C ILE A 86 6.01 -19.38 -1.19
N PHE A 87 7.31 -19.16 -1.35
CA PHE A 87 8.05 -19.66 -2.51
C PHE A 87 9.42 -20.15 -2.08
N TYR A 88 9.83 -21.28 -2.65
CA TYR A 88 11.09 -21.94 -2.36
C TYR A 88 12.15 -21.53 -3.38
N ASN A 89 13.42 -21.60 -2.98
CA ASN A 89 14.51 -21.57 -3.95
C ASN A 89 14.52 -22.86 -4.78
N GLU A 90 15.34 -22.91 -5.84
CA GLU A 90 15.36 -24.03 -6.80
C GLU A 90 15.59 -25.39 -6.11
N ASN A 91 16.46 -25.42 -5.10
CA ASN A 91 16.80 -26.64 -4.35
C ASN A 91 16.02 -26.81 -3.06
N SER A 92 14.92 -26.06 -2.84
CA SER A 92 14.07 -26.13 -1.63
C SER A 92 14.81 -26.06 -0.28
N THR A 93 16.02 -25.49 -0.27
CA THR A 93 16.88 -25.30 0.89
C THR A 93 16.38 -24.17 1.78
N PHE A 94 15.72 -23.18 1.21
CA PHE A 94 15.03 -22.14 1.95
C PHE A 94 13.79 -21.67 1.19
N SER A 95 12.93 -20.99 1.91
CA SER A 95 11.73 -20.36 1.40
C SER A 95 11.67 -18.90 1.80
N TRP A 96 10.83 -18.15 1.11
CA TRP A 96 10.51 -16.78 1.46
C TRP A 96 9.02 -16.69 1.75
N ILE A 97 8.70 -15.98 2.84
CA ILE A 97 7.33 -15.61 3.17
C ILE A 97 7.21 -14.09 3.23
N LEU A 98 6.04 -13.57 2.92
CA LEU A 98 5.74 -12.16 3.17
C LEU A 98 5.53 -11.94 4.67
N GLN A 99 6.09 -10.85 5.18
CA GLN A 99 5.78 -10.32 6.50
C GLN A 99 5.29 -8.89 6.35
N VAL A 100 4.20 -8.58 7.06
CA VAL A 100 3.57 -7.27 7.07
C VAL A 100 3.71 -6.70 8.46
N TYR A 101 4.12 -5.44 8.54
CA TYR A 101 4.24 -4.72 9.79
C TYR A 101 2.90 -4.68 10.51
N SER A 102 2.94 -4.94 11.82
CA SER A 102 1.82 -4.73 12.71
C SER A 102 2.31 -4.07 13.99
N LEU A 103 1.43 -3.33 14.66
CA LEU A 103 1.74 -2.63 15.91
C LEU A 103 1.88 -3.58 17.12
N SER A 104 1.59 -4.87 16.95
CA SER A 104 1.66 -5.84 18.04
C SER A 104 3.12 -6.25 18.35
N GLN A 105 3.30 -6.93 19.47
CA GLN A 105 4.60 -7.41 19.96
C GLN A 105 5.37 -8.23 18.91
N PRO A 106 6.70 -8.42 19.09
CA PRO A 106 7.53 -9.20 18.18
C PRO A 106 6.87 -10.49 17.71
N HIS A 107 6.89 -10.71 16.40
CA HIS A 107 6.29 -11.88 15.79
C HIS A 107 7.17 -13.10 16.04
N LEU A 108 6.68 -14.00 16.90
CA LEU A 108 7.29 -15.32 17.06
C LEU A 108 6.88 -16.21 15.88
N ILE A 109 7.83 -16.46 14.98
CA ILE A 109 7.62 -17.22 13.75
C ILE A 109 8.16 -18.63 13.96
N ASP A 110 7.26 -19.61 14.04
CA ASP A 110 7.59 -21.03 14.12
C ASP A 110 7.87 -21.57 12.72
N CYS A 111 9.15 -21.70 12.38
CA CYS A 111 9.60 -22.06 11.04
C CYS A 111 9.47 -23.57 10.79
N GLY A 112 9.57 -24.37 11.85
CA GLY A 112 9.62 -25.82 11.76
C GLY A 112 10.52 -26.46 12.81
N THR A 113 11.01 -27.66 12.52
CA THR A 113 11.88 -28.43 13.41
C THR A 113 13.10 -28.90 12.65
N ILE A 114 14.29 -28.64 13.19
CA ILE A 114 15.54 -29.24 12.71
C ILE A 114 15.83 -30.50 13.53
N THR A 115 16.23 -31.57 12.84
CA THR A 115 16.78 -32.77 13.46
C THR A 115 18.28 -32.79 13.16
N ASN A 116 19.10 -32.63 14.19
CA ASN A 116 20.55 -32.71 14.09
C ASN A 116 21.03 -34.10 14.44
N THR A 117 22.03 -34.59 13.69
CA THR A 117 22.71 -35.85 13.98
C THR A 117 24.09 -35.56 14.54
N HIS A 118 24.33 -35.94 15.80
CA HIS A 118 25.65 -35.80 16.43
C HIS A 118 26.60 -36.91 15.97
N SER A 119 27.91 -36.69 16.11
CA SER A 119 28.94 -37.68 15.70
C SER A 119 28.83 -39.02 16.44
N ASN A 120 28.19 -39.05 17.62
CA ASN A 120 27.87 -40.25 18.38
C ASN A 120 26.55 -40.93 17.97
N GLY A 121 25.91 -40.48 16.88
CA GLY A 121 24.65 -41.01 16.38
C GLY A 121 23.41 -40.55 17.15
N THR A 122 23.53 -39.69 18.15
CA THR A 122 22.36 -39.16 18.86
C THR A 122 21.62 -38.13 18.00
N LEU A 123 20.29 -38.23 18.01
CA LEU A 123 19.41 -37.30 17.30
C LEU A 123 18.89 -36.25 18.25
N GLN A 124 19.06 -34.99 17.90
CA GLN A 124 18.51 -33.85 18.65
C GLN A 124 17.48 -33.13 17.79
N LYS A 125 16.25 -32.98 18.30
CA LYS A 125 15.20 -32.22 17.63
C LYS A 125 15.04 -30.86 18.29
N LEU A 126 15.13 -29.80 17.50
CA LEU A 126 15.00 -28.41 17.97
C LEU A 126 13.92 -27.68 17.17
N ARG A 127 13.07 -26.92 17.87
CA ARG A 127 12.09 -26.05 17.21
C ARG A 127 12.79 -24.80 16.71
N TRP A 128 12.81 -24.62 15.40
CA TRP A 128 13.40 -23.45 14.77
C TRP A 128 12.42 -22.29 14.80
N LYS A 129 12.77 -21.25 15.57
CA LYS A 129 11.90 -20.09 15.76
C LYS A 129 12.65 -18.80 15.55
N PHE A 130 12.03 -17.85 14.87
CA PHE A 130 12.49 -16.47 14.84
C PHE A 130 11.64 -15.60 15.74
N ASN A 131 12.30 -14.69 16.47
CA ASN A 131 11.66 -13.59 17.15
C ASN A 131 11.87 -12.33 16.31
N PHE A 132 10.93 -12.06 15.42
CA PHE A 132 11.06 -11.00 14.42
C PHE A 132 10.42 -9.69 14.89
N ASN A 133 11.14 -8.57 14.73
CA ASN A 133 10.61 -7.26 15.04
C ASN A 133 11.14 -6.17 14.10
N TRP A 134 10.28 -5.20 13.79
CA TRP A 134 10.73 -3.92 13.22
C TRP A 134 11.33 -3.06 14.32
N GLN A 135 12.50 -2.48 14.07
CA GLN A 135 13.17 -1.59 15.04
C GLN A 135 12.46 -0.24 15.16
N LEU A 136 11.89 0.23 14.05
CA LEU A 136 11.15 1.48 13.96
C LEU A 136 9.86 1.23 13.17
N ALA A 137 8.82 1.99 13.48
CA ALA A 137 7.60 1.97 12.69
C ALA A 137 7.93 2.39 11.24
N PRO A 138 7.67 1.53 10.24
CA PRO A 138 7.95 1.87 8.85
C PRO A 138 7.01 2.97 8.35
N ASN A 139 7.50 3.77 7.40
CA ASN A 139 6.69 4.74 6.68
C ASN A 139 6.80 4.47 5.17
N PRO A 140 5.96 3.57 4.63
CA PRO A 140 6.07 3.18 3.23
C PRO A 140 5.72 4.33 2.28
N TYR A 141 4.93 5.31 2.72
CA TYR A 141 4.60 6.49 1.90
C TYR A 141 5.80 7.40 1.64
N MET A 142 6.75 7.47 2.58
CA MET A 142 8.02 8.21 2.41
C MET A 142 8.99 7.46 1.48
N ALA A 143 8.99 6.13 1.56
CA ALA A 143 9.87 5.29 0.73
C ALA A 143 9.32 5.07 -0.70
N ALA A 144 8.02 5.26 -0.89
CA ALA A 144 7.35 5.02 -2.16
C ALA A 144 7.58 6.14 -3.17
N LYS A 145 7.84 5.73 -4.41
CA LYS A 145 7.87 6.64 -5.54
C LYS A 145 6.43 6.96 -5.96
N LYS A 146 6.05 8.24 -5.96
CA LYS A 146 4.79 8.69 -6.58
C LYS A 146 4.87 8.43 -8.10
N VAL A 147 3.92 7.70 -8.65
CA VAL A 147 3.85 7.42 -10.09
C VAL A 147 2.42 7.53 -10.58
N HIS A 148 2.27 8.11 -11.77
CA HIS A 148 0.99 8.12 -12.48
C HIS A 148 0.59 6.67 -12.85
N ILE A 149 -0.50 6.17 -12.26
CA ILE A 149 -0.99 4.80 -12.52
C ILE A 149 -2.46 4.88 -12.95
N SER A 150 -2.74 4.37 -14.15
CA SER A 150 -4.10 4.24 -14.67
C SER A 150 -4.55 2.77 -14.62
N LYS A 151 -4.34 2.00 -15.68
CA LYS A 151 -4.73 0.58 -15.76
C LYS A 151 -3.56 -0.38 -15.84
N GLN A 152 -2.33 0.13 -15.83
CA GLN A 152 -1.13 -0.68 -15.95
C GLN A 152 -0.10 -0.23 -14.93
N LEU A 153 0.59 -1.20 -14.35
CA LEU A 153 1.74 -0.87 -13.51
C LEU A 153 2.93 -0.43 -14.38
N PRO A 154 3.59 0.69 -14.04
CA PRO A 154 4.79 1.14 -14.71
C PRO A 154 5.88 0.06 -14.71
N ILE A 155 6.59 -0.05 -15.83
CA ILE A 155 7.79 -0.88 -15.91
C ILE A 155 8.93 -0.14 -15.18
N THR A 156 9.69 -0.86 -14.37
CA THR A 156 10.88 -0.35 -13.69
C THR A 156 12.03 -1.33 -13.82
N ASN A 157 13.22 -0.80 -14.07
CA ASN A 157 14.47 -1.55 -14.09
C ASN A 157 15.14 -1.65 -12.70
N LYS A 158 14.66 -0.90 -11.69
CA LYS A 158 15.20 -0.97 -10.32
C LYS A 158 15.06 -2.37 -9.70
N CYS A 159 14.10 -3.14 -10.17
CA CYS A 159 13.85 -4.53 -9.75
C CYS A 159 14.49 -5.55 -10.70
N GLY A 160 15.38 -5.11 -11.59
CA GLY A 160 15.93 -5.92 -12.67
C GLY A 160 15.04 -5.90 -13.93
N ASN A 161 15.55 -6.50 -15.00
CA ASN A 161 14.90 -6.48 -16.31
C ASN A 161 14.01 -7.71 -16.55
N ASP A 162 14.19 -8.79 -15.78
CA ASP A 162 13.42 -10.01 -15.93
C ASP A 162 12.08 -9.90 -15.18
N GLN A 163 11.02 -9.54 -15.92
CA GLN A 163 9.67 -9.39 -15.36
C GLN A 163 9.12 -10.67 -14.74
N LYS A 164 9.60 -11.86 -15.12
CA LYS A 164 9.16 -13.14 -14.53
C LYS A 164 9.70 -13.32 -13.11
N LYS A 165 10.79 -12.64 -12.76
CA LYS A 165 11.42 -12.66 -11.44
C LYS A 165 10.97 -11.52 -10.53
N ILE A 166 10.02 -10.69 -10.98
CA ILE A 166 9.48 -9.58 -10.20
C ILE A 166 8.13 -10.01 -9.60
N LEU A 167 8.10 -10.15 -8.28
CA LEU A 167 6.88 -10.32 -7.52
C LEU A 167 6.23 -8.95 -7.29
N LYS A 168 4.91 -8.88 -7.44
CA LYS A 168 4.12 -7.65 -7.34
C LYS A 168 3.00 -7.88 -6.34
N PHE A 169 2.84 -6.99 -5.38
CA PHE A 169 1.82 -7.09 -4.34
C PHE A 169 1.09 -5.76 -4.15
N THR A 170 -0.16 -5.83 -3.72
CA THR A 170 -0.95 -4.68 -3.26
C THR A 170 -1.89 -5.13 -2.14
N ARG A 171 -2.50 -4.17 -1.46
CA ARG A 171 -3.60 -4.44 -0.53
C ARG A 171 -4.95 -4.33 -1.24
N ASP A 172 -5.88 -5.20 -0.83
CA ASP A 172 -7.31 -5.07 -1.15
C ASP A 172 -7.97 -3.99 -0.26
N LYS A 173 -9.29 -3.84 -0.39
CA LYS A 173 -10.07 -2.80 0.31
C LYS A 173 -10.11 -3.05 1.82
N GLU A 174 -10.00 -4.31 2.23
CA GLU A 174 -9.93 -4.77 3.62
C GLU A 174 -8.51 -4.64 4.20
N GLY A 175 -7.54 -4.20 3.39
CA GLY A 175 -6.16 -3.98 3.79
C GLY A 175 -5.29 -5.23 3.79
N LYS A 176 -5.80 -6.37 3.28
CA LYS A 176 -5.08 -7.63 3.17
C LYS A 176 -4.18 -7.62 1.94
N LEU A 177 -2.93 -7.99 2.15
CA LEU A 177 -1.92 -8.05 1.09
C LEU A 177 -2.16 -9.29 0.20
N PHE A 178 -2.15 -9.11 -1.11
CA PHE A 178 -2.23 -10.19 -2.08
C PHE A 178 -1.27 -9.99 -3.26
N LYS A 179 -0.94 -11.10 -3.93
CA LYS A 179 -0.06 -11.12 -5.10
C LYS A 179 -0.84 -10.73 -6.35
N LEU A 180 -0.29 -9.80 -7.13
CA LEU A 180 -0.82 -9.41 -8.42
C LEU A 180 -0.44 -10.42 -9.49
N ILE A 181 -1.44 -10.95 -10.20
CA ILE A 181 -1.26 -11.84 -11.36
C ILE A 181 -1.62 -11.04 -12.61
N LEU A 182 -0.63 -10.32 -13.15
CA LEU A 182 -0.85 -9.38 -14.25
C LEU A 182 -0.65 -10.06 -15.60
N VAL A 183 -1.63 -9.94 -16.49
CA VAL A 183 -1.49 -10.27 -17.91
C VAL A 183 -1.18 -8.96 -18.66
N ASN A 184 -0.02 -8.89 -19.31
CA ASN A 184 0.48 -7.68 -19.99
C ASN A 184 0.53 -6.44 -19.09
N GLY A 185 0.78 -6.62 -17.78
CA GLY A 185 0.86 -5.52 -16.81
C GLY A 185 -0.49 -4.86 -16.46
N ALA A 186 -1.61 -5.36 -16.98
CA ALA A 186 -2.93 -4.77 -16.79
C ALA A 186 -3.55 -5.12 -15.42
N LEU A 187 -4.10 -4.11 -14.78
CA LEU A 187 -4.91 -4.17 -13.56
C LEU A 187 -6.38 -4.30 -13.97
N LYS A 188 -7.07 -5.35 -13.51
CA LYS A 188 -8.41 -5.72 -13.99
C LYS A 188 -9.46 -5.66 -12.90
N THR A 189 -9.16 -6.13 -11.71
CA THR A 189 -10.15 -6.20 -10.63
C THR A 189 -10.19 -4.89 -9.83
N SER A 190 -11.30 -4.64 -9.12
CA SER A 190 -11.43 -3.45 -8.27
C SER A 190 -10.32 -3.36 -7.20
N ASP A 191 -9.80 -4.49 -6.73
CA ASP A 191 -8.71 -4.54 -5.73
C ASP A 191 -7.33 -4.34 -6.34
N GLU A 192 -7.19 -4.56 -7.65
CA GLU A 192 -5.97 -4.29 -8.40
C GLU A 192 -5.90 -2.83 -8.86
N LEU A 193 -7.05 -2.27 -9.27
CA LEU A 193 -7.15 -0.91 -9.78
C LEU A 193 -6.61 0.11 -8.77
N PRO A 194 -5.99 1.18 -9.27
CA PRO A 194 -5.42 2.19 -8.39
C PRO A 194 -6.53 3.06 -7.80
N HIS A 195 -6.30 3.47 -6.57
CA HIS A 195 -6.90 4.65 -5.98
C HIS A 195 -5.75 5.55 -5.54
N VAL A 196 -6.05 6.81 -5.27
CA VAL A 196 -5.08 7.77 -4.76
C VAL A 196 -4.33 7.21 -3.55
N ASN A 197 -3.01 7.37 -3.56
CA ASN A 197 -2.10 6.89 -2.52
C ASN A 197 -2.04 5.35 -2.35
N LYS A 198 -2.64 4.55 -3.24
CA LYS A 198 -2.49 3.10 -3.20
C LYS A 198 -1.03 2.68 -3.38
N LEU A 199 -0.58 1.72 -2.56
CA LEU A 199 0.80 1.23 -2.59
C LEU A 199 0.91 -0.11 -3.32
N TYR A 200 1.87 -0.19 -4.24
CA TYR A 200 2.24 -1.40 -4.95
C TYR A 200 3.69 -1.77 -4.63
N TYR A 201 3.89 -2.94 -4.04
CA TYR A 201 5.19 -3.43 -3.60
C TYR A 201 5.78 -4.35 -4.67
N LEU A 202 7.01 -4.05 -5.11
CA LEU A 202 7.74 -4.86 -6.07
C LEU A 202 8.96 -5.47 -5.39
N PHE A 203 9.14 -6.77 -5.57
CA PHE A 203 10.30 -7.52 -5.10
C PHE A 203 10.95 -8.25 -6.26
N THR A 204 12.27 -8.20 -6.35
CA THR A 204 13.01 -9.18 -7.14
C THR A 204 13.14 -10.44 -6.30
N ILE A 205 12.80 -11.61 -6.85
CA ILE A 205 13.07 -12.89 -6.18
C ILE A 205 14.57 -12.93 -5.84
N PRO A 206 14.94 -13.02 -4.55
CA PRO A 206 16.34 -13.04 -4.17
C PRO A 206 17.04 -14.25 -4.77
N LYS A 207 18.27 -14.06 -5.27
CA LYS A 207 19.10 -15.17 -5.78
C LYS A 207 19.41 -16.17 -4.68
N ASP A 208 19.73 -17.40 -5.05
CA ASP A 208 20.13 -18.45 -4.10
C ASP A 208 21.32 -18.05 -3.24
N THR A 209 22.24 -17.23 -3.77
CA THR A 209 23.39 -16.69 -3.03
C THR A 209 23.07 -15.55 -2.06
N TYR A 210 21.80 -15.14 -1.93
CA TYR A 210 21.39 -14.06 -1.06
C TYR A 210 21.55 -14.45 0.41
N LYS A 211 22.48 -13.82 1.12
CA LYS A 211 22.86 -14.22 2.49
C LYS A 211 21.89 -13.75 3.57
N LYS A 212 21.29 -12.56 3.41
CA LYS A 212 20.44 -11.95 4.46
C LYS A 212 19.11 -12.70 4.61
N GLU A 213 18.58 -12.71 5.82
CA GLU A 213 17.29 -13.33 6.16
C GLU A 213 16.10 -12.43 5.78
N ILE A 214 16.33 -11.13 5.54
CA ILE A 214 15.30 -10.17 5.14
C ILE A 214 15.63 -9.64 3.75
N ALA A 215 14.64 -9.59 2.88
CA ALA A 215 14.68 -8.85 1.63
C ALA A 215 13.58 -7.78 1.59
N GLU A 216 13.99 -6.54 1.33
CA GLU A 216 13.10 -5.39 1.17
C GLU A 216 12.58 -5.28 -0.27
N PRO A 217 11.46 -4.57 -0.50
CA PRO A 217 11.03 -4.28 -1.85
C PRO A 217 12.09 -3.45 -2.59
N CYS A 218 12.38 -3.83 -3.83
CA CYS A 218 13.25 -3.05 -4.72
C CYS A 218 12.59 -1.75 -5.19
N MET A 219 11.26 -1.69 -5.11
CA MET A 219 10.47 -0.49 -5.41
C MET A 219 9.12 -0.57 -4.71
N ILE A 220 8.65 0.57 -4.22
CA ILE A 220 7.25 0.77 -3.83
C ILE A 220 6.70 1.88 -4.71
N PHE A 221 5.61 1.62 -5.43
CA PHE A 221 4.89 2.67 -6.14
C PHE A 221 3.73 3.17 -5.29
N ARG A 222 3.58 4.49 -5.24
CA ARG A 222 2.42 5.19 -4.70
C ARG A 222 1.62 5.76 -5.86
N ALA A 223 0.39 5.31 -6.03
CA ALA A 223 -0.46 5.74 -7.13
C ALA A 223 -0.86 7.22 -6.97
N VAL A 224 -0.59 7.98 -8.02
CA VAL A 224 -1.17 9.31 -8.29
C VAL A 224 -1.80 9.28 -9.69
N ASN A 225 -2.59 10.29 -10.03
CA ASN A 225 -3.19 10.42 -11.37
C ASN A 225 -3.28 11.90 -11.76
N ASP A 226 -3.88 12.17 -12.92
CA ASP A 226 -4.21 13.51 -13.36
C ASP A 226 -5.06 14.26 -12.32
N ILE A 227 -4.99 15.58 -12.38
CA ILE A 227 -5.77 16.46 -11.50
C ILE A 227 -7.26 16.23 -11.77
N PRO A 228 -8.08 15.89 -10.76
CA PRO A 228 -9.50 15.65 -10.95
C PRO A 228 -10.27 16.96 -11.13
N GLU A 229 -11.42 16.87 -11.79
CA GLU A 229 -12.42 17.92 -11.74
C GLU A 229 -13.29 17.74 -10.49
N ILE A 230 -13.56 18.84 -9.79
CA ILE A 230 -14.57 18.87 -8.72
C ILE A 230 -15.95 19.02 -9.38
N ILE A 231 -16.85 18.07 -9.15
CA ILE A 231 -18.21 18.09 -9.69
C ILE A 231 -19.25 17.80 -8.60
N VAL A 232 -20.47 18.29 -8.78
CA VAL A 232 -21.63 17.91 -7.96
C VAL A 232 -22.36 16.80 -8.69
N GLN A 233 -22.45 15.62 -8.08
CA GLN A 233 -23.00 14.44 -8.72
C GLN A 233 -24.49 14.63 -9.05
N GLY A 234 -24.86 14.33 -10.30
CA GLY A 234 -26.24 14.43 -10.78
C GLY A 234 -26.65 15.82 -11.28
N TYR A 235 -25.75 16.82 -11.20
CA TYR A 235 -26.05 18.18 -11.63
C TYR A 235 -25.01 18.70 -12.63
N ASN A 236 -25.49 19.37 -13.67
CA ASN A 236 -24.64 20.16 -14.55
C ASN A 236 -24.55 21.59 -14.01
N SER A 237 -23.36 22.18 -14.04
CA SER A 237 -23.18 23.59 -13.73
C SER A 237 -23.08 24.43 -14.99
N THR A 238 -23.46 25.71 -14.88
CA THR A 238 -23.13 26.73 -15.88
C THR A 238 -22.11 27.68 -15.27
N GLN A 239 -20.92 27.76 -15.88
CA GLN A 239 -19.89 28.67 -15.42
C GLN A 239 -20.26 30.13 -15.71
N LYS A 240 -20.11 31.00 -14.73
CA LYS A 240 -20.22 32.46 -14.85
C LYS A 240 -18.99 33.11 -14.23
N SER A 241 -18.33 33.98 -14.99
CA SER A 241 -17.20 34.77 -14.49
C SER A 241 -17.69 36.10 -13.93
N LEU A 242 -17.41 36.37 -12.66
CA LEU A 242 -17.74 37.61 -11.98
C LEU A 242 -16.46 38.24 -11.41
N ASN A 243 -16.09 39.44 -11.87
CA ASN A 243 -14.86 40.14 -11.45
C ASN A 243 -13.60 39.27 -11.57
N GLY A 244 -13.50 38.45 -12.62
CA GLY A 244 -12.38 37.53 -12.84
C GLY A 244 -12.39 36.26 -11.99
N ILE A 245 -13.46 36.02 -11.23
CA ILE A 245 -13.67 34.80 -10.45
C ILE A 245 -14.72 33.94 -11.15
N ASP A 246 -14.35 32.71 -11.48
CA ASP A 246 -15.27 31.75 -12.08
C ASP A 246 -16.12 31.08 -11.00
N ILE A 247 -17.43 31.08 -11.24
CA ILE A 247 -18.44 30.50 -10.36
C ILE A 247 -19.28 29.52 -11.16
N ASP A 248 -19.37 28.29 -10.69
CA ASP A 248 -20.25 27.27 -11.24
C ASP A 248 -21.65 27.38 -10.64
N VAL A 249 -22.63 27.77 -11.45
CA VAL A 249 -24.01 27.94 -11.00
C VAL A 249 -24.81 26.66 -11.23
N ILE A 250 -25.41 26.14 -10.16
CA ILE A 250 -26.37 25.03 -10.20
C ILE A 250 -27.70 25.58 -9.73
N LYS A 251 -28.73 25.54 -10.59
CA LYS A 251 -30.09 25.96 -10.23
C LYS A 251 -30.88 24.76 -9.75
N PHE A 252 -31.63 24.92 -8.67
CA PHE A 252 -32.55 23.90 -8.20
C PHE A 252 -34.00 24.31 -8.41
N ASP A 253 -34.85 23.35 -8.79
CA ASP A 253 -36.30 23.55 -8.83
C ASP A 253 -36.89 23.61 -7.41
N TYR A 254 -36.29 22.88 -6.47
CA TYR A 254 -36.61 22.84 -5.05
C TYR A 254 -35.33 22.73 -4.22
N LEU A 255 -35.32 23.21 -2.98
CA LEU A 255 -34.10 23.20 -2.16
C LEU A 255 -33.66 21.76 -1.85
N GLU A 256 -32.56 21.34 -2.46
CA GLU A 256 -31.86 20.12 -2.11
C GLU A 256 -31.10 20.31 -0.80
N THR A 257 -31.31 19.42 0.17
CA THR A 257 -30.71 19.54 1.51
C THR A 257 -29.44 18.70 1.67
N SER A 258 -29.23 17.72 0.80
CA SER A 258 -28.07 16.83 0.82
C SER A 258 -27.61 16.57 -0.60
N LEU A 259 -26.34 16.81 -0.87
CA LEU A 259 -25.71 16.61 -2.17
C LEU A 259 -24.45 15.76 -2.04
N GLU A 260 -23.96 15.27 -3.18
CA GLU A 260 -22.71 14.53 -3.26
C GLU A 260 -21.72 15.26 -4.17
N ILE A 261 -20.55 15.57 -3.66
CA ILE A 261 -19.40 16.10 -4.39
C ILE A 261 -18.48 14.94 -4.79
N GLN A 262 -17.96 14.97 -6.01
CA GLN A 262 -17.06 13.96 -6.53
C GLN A 262 -15.82 14.61 -7.16
N LEU A 263 -14.66 13.99 -6.95
CA LEU A 263 -13.42 14.27 -7.66
C LEU A 263 -13.33 13.30 -8.85
N LEU A 264 -13.59 13.80 -10.06
CA LEU A 264 -13.70 12.98 -11.26
C LEU A 264 -12.52 13.17 -12.21
N LEU A 265 -11.91 12.06 -12.63
CA LEU A 265 -10.94 12.06 -13.72
C LEU A 265 -11.66 12.17 -15.07
N GLN A 266 -11.40 13.25 -15.80
CA GLN A 266 -11.92 13.41 -17.16
C GLN A 266 -11.33 12.34 -18.09
N ASN A 267 -12.13 11.85 -19.04
CA ASN A 267 -11.73 10.86 -20.05
C ASN A 267 -11.24 9.49 -19.51
N GLN A 268 -11.39 9.22 -18.20
CA GLN A 268 -11.00 7.94 -17.58
C GLN A 268 -12.17 7.28 -16.82
N PRO A 269 -13.27 6.90 -17.50
CA PRO A 269 -14.51 6.44 -16.85
C PRO A 269 -14.34 5.18 -15.98
N ASN A 270 -13.33 4.37 -16.29
CA ASN A 270 -13.02 3.15 -15.55
C ASN A 270 -12.30 3.42 -14.21
N LEU A 271 -11.87 4.66 -13.98
CA LEU A 271 -11.20 5.12 -12.76
C LEU A 271 -12.02 6.20 -12.06
N LYS A 272 -13.35 6.19 -12.24
CA LYS A 272 -14.28 7.12 -11.56
C LYS A 272 -14.15 7.13 -10.04
N ASP A 273 -13.68 6.03 -9.46
CA ASP A 273 -13.51 5.84 -8.02
C ASP A 273 -12.06 6.07 -7.56
N PHE A 274 -11.17 6.60 -8.41
CA PHE A 274 -9.75 6.77 -8.06
C PHE A 274 -9.56 7.68 -6.83
N TYR A 275 -10.29 8.80 -6.77
CA TYR A 275 -10.27 9.76 -5.66
C TYR A 275 -11.42 9.54 -4.66
N LYS A 276 -12.04 8.36 -4.67
CA LYS A 276 -13.16 8.06 -3.78
C LYS A 276 -12.71 8.10 -2.32
N ASN A 277 -13.55 8.68 -1.46
CA ASN A 277 -13.32 8.87 -0.02
C ASN A 277 -12.21 9.85 0.36
N GLU A 278 -11.64 10.58 -0.60
CA GLU A 278 -10.72 11.67 -0.30
C GLU A 278 -11.42 12.81 0.43
N GLU A 279 -10.67 13.48 1.32
CA GLU A 279 -11.18 14.60 2.09
C GLU A 279 -11.15 15.88 1.26
N ILE A 280 -12.31 16.51 1.14
CA ILE A 280 -12.52 17.77 0.43
C ILE A 280 -12.93 18.82 1.46
N LEU A 281 -12.22 19.95 1.45
CA LEU A 281 -12.53 21.09 2.30
C LEU A 281 -13.64 21.92 1.66
N ILE A 282 -14.68 22.23 2.42
CA ILE A 282 -15.78 23.12 2.08
C ILE A 282 -15.63 24.39 2.92
N THR A 283 -15.72 25.54 2.28
CA THR A 283 -15.70 26.85 2.95
C THR A 283 -16.84 27.71 2.41
N LYS A 284 -17.59 28.37 3.29
CA LYS A 284 -18.63 29.32 2.85
C LYS A 284 -17.97 30.56 2.28
N VAL A 285 -18.54 31.07 1.19
CA VAL A 285 -18.05 32.26 0.52
C VAL A 285 -19.17 33.27 0.42
N ILE A 286 -18.83 34.55 0.60
CA ILE A 286 -19.72 35.67 0.31
C ILE A 286 -19.14 36.48 -0.84
N PHE A 287 -20.00 36.91 -1.77
CA PHE A 287 -19.61 37.85 -2.81
C PHE A 287 -19.83 39.27 -2.32
N THR A 288 -18.73 40.04 -2.29
CA THR A 288 -18.72 41.45 -1.91
C THR A 288 -18.33 42.31 -3.11
N LYS A 289 -18.40 43.64 -2.98
CA LYS A 289 -17.91 44.55 -4.02
C LYS A 289 -16.43 44.33 -4.35
N ASP A 290 -15.64 43.86 -3.38
CA ASP A 290 -14.22 43.57 -3.54
C ASP A 290 -13.93 42.14 -4.06
N GLY A 291 -14.98 41.39 -4.43
CA GLY A 291 -14.88 40.00 -4.89
C GLY A 291 -15.33 38.97 -3.84
N ALA A 292 -14.98 37.71 -4.09
CA ALA A 292 -15.31 36.58 -3.24
C ALA A 292 -14.45 36.58 -1.97
N LYS A 293 -15.09 36.55 -0.80
CA LYS A 293 -14.41 36.45 0.50
C LYS A 293 -14.88 35.20 1.23
N GLU A 294 -13.93 34.42 1.75
CA GLU A 294 -14.22 33.28 2.62
C GLU A 294 -14.82 33.77 3.95
N VAL A 295 -15.85 33.10 4.42
CA VAL A 295 -16.45 33.37 5.72
C VAL A 295 -15.57 32.71 6.79
N PRO A 296 -15.04 33.48 7.77
CA PRO A 296 -14.22 32.91 8.83
C PRO A 296 -14.96 31.82 9.60
N ASN A 297 -14.24 30.78 10.02
CA ASN A 297 -14.77 29.67 10.82
C ASN A 297 -15.94 28.90 10.18
N SER A 298 -16.04 28.91 8.84
CA SER A 298 -17.06 28.17 8.08
C SER A 298 -16.53 26.88 7.44
N ASN A 299 -15.33 26.45 7.83
CA ASN A 299 -14.64 25.31 7.24
C ASN A 299 -15.24 23.99 7.73
N GLU A 300 -15.62 23.15 6.78
CA GLU A 300 -16.10 21.79 6.99
C GLU A 300 -15.37 20.84 6.05
N THR A 301 -15.30 19.55 6.39
CA THR A 301 -14.67 18.53 5.54
C THR A 301 -15.67 17.45 5.16
N THR A 302 -15.64 17.01 3.90
CA THR A 302 -16.47 15.91 3.40
C THR A 302 -15.64 14.85 2.68
N LYS A 303 -16.17 13.62 2.64
CA LYS A 303 -15.68 12.51 1.80
C LYS A 303 -16.60 12.21 0.61
N GLY A 304 -17.53 13.12 0.33
CA GLY A 304 -18.49 13.02 -0.75
C GLY A 304 -19.81 13.70 -0.41
N LYS A 305 -20.44 13.37 0.72
CA LYS A 305 -21.75 13.93 1.09
C LYS A 305 -21.64 15.21 1.92
N PHE A 306 -22.44 16.21 1.58
CA PHE A 306 -22.52 17.46 2.34
C PHE A 306 -23.96 17.99 2.33
N SER A 307 -24.28 18.79 3.34
CA SER A 307 -25.60 19.40 3.49
C SER A 307 -25.59 20.86 3.03
N LEU A 308 -26.69 21.29 2.44
CA LEU A 308 -26.92 22.69 2.09
C LEU A 308 -27.82 23.37 3.12
N ASN A 309 -27.46 24.59 3.49
CA ASN A 309 -28.22 25.44 4.39
C ASN A 309 -28.94 26.55 3.60
N GLY A 310 -29.72 26.15 2.60
CA GLY A 310 -30.38 27.07 1.68
C GLY A 310 -29.56 27.32 0.40
N TYR A 311 -29.90 28.41 -0.28
CA TYR A 311 -29.16 28.85 -1.46
C TYR A 311 -27.89 29.59 -1.01
N GLU A 312 -26.73 28.99 -1.24
CA GLU A 312 -25.46 29.49 -0.73
C GLU A 312 -24.31 29.30 -1.72
N LEU A 313 -23.20 29.99 -1.44
CA LEU A 313 -21.95 29.92 -2.19
C LEU A 313 -20.95 29.12 -1.37
N LEU A 314 -20.47 28.03 -1.94
CA LEU A 314 -19.49 27.16 -1.30
C LEU A 314 -18.26 27.02 -2.18
N LYS A 315 -17.09 27.16 -1.57
CA LYS A 315 -15.79 26.86 -2.17
C LYS A 315 -15.35 25.47 -1.72
N PHE A 316 -15.07 24.62 -2.68
CA PHE A 316 -14.50 23.31 -2.47
C PHE A 316 -13.01 23.38 -2.77
N SER A 317 -12.18 22.80 -1.91
CA SER A 317 -10.73 22.72 -2.09
C SER A 317 -10.25 21.29 -1.87
N TYR A 318 -9.36 20.82 -2.73
CA TYR A 318 -8.71 19.52 -2.62
C TYR A 318 -7.21 19.64 -2.89
N ASN A 319 -6.39 18.95 -2.11
CA ASN A 319 -4.95 18.89 -2.34
C ASN A 319 -4.61 17.61 -3.12
N CYS A 320 -4.47 17.75 -4.44
CA CYS A 320 -4.25 16.64 -5.35
C CYS A 320 -2.78 16.21 -5.35
N PRO A 321 -2.45 14.97 -4.96
CA PRO A 321 -1.08 14.50 -5.03
C PRO A 321 -0.64 14.32 -6.49
N SER A 322 0.51 14.88 -6.86
CA SER A 322 1.14 14.65 -8.17
C SER A 322 2.45 13.87 -8.03
N THR A 323 3.16 13.61 -9.13
CA THR A 323 4.46 12.91 -9.09
C THR A 323 5.56 13.69 -8.37
N GLU A 324 5.46 15.02 -8.36
CA GLU A 324 6.42 15.92 -7.71
C GLU A 324 5.76 16.45 -6.43
N ASP A 325 5.03 17.57 -6.57
CA ASP A 325 4.38 18.26 -5.48
C ASP A 325 2.86 18.11 -5.48
N ASP A 326 2.25 18.31 -4.32
CA ASP A 326 0.80 18.28 -4.22
C ASP A 326 0.23 19.62 -4.70
N HIS A 327 -0.84 19.56 -5.49
CA HIS A 327 -1.45 20.72 -6.14
C HIS A 327 -2.83 20.97 -5.54
N LYS A 328 -3.02 22.16 -4.97
CA LYS A 328 -4.33 22.58 -4.48
C LYS A 328 -5.21 23.01 -5.65
N ILE A 329 -6.33 22.32 -5.83
CA ILE A 329 -7.41 22.76 -6.72
C ILE A 329 -8.56 23.32 -5.92
N THR A 330 -9.27 24.28 -6.50
CA THR A 330 -10.45 24.89 -5.89
C THR A 330 -11.54 25.12 -6.91
N LYS A 331 -12.80 24.97 -6.52
CA LYS A 331 -13.97 25.29 -7.35
C LYS A 331 -15.05 25.94 -6.49
N ILE A 332 -15.67 27.00 -6.99
CA ILE A 332 -16.74 27.72 -6.28
C ILE A 332 -18.06 27.36 -6.95
N PHE A 333 -18.99 26.82 -6.18
CA PHE A 333 -20.35 26.58 -6.64
C PHE A 333 -21.31 27.59 -6.01
N TYR A 334 -22.21 28.12 -6.83
CA TYR A 334 -23.40 28.81 -6.35
C TYR A 334 -24.61 27.89 -6.51
N PHE A 335 -25.17 27.49 -5.38
CA PHE A 335 -26.39 26.70 -5.27
C PHE A 335 -27.58 27.64 -5.31
N ALA A 336 -28.10 27.88 -6.52
CA ALA A 336 -29.00 28.96 -6.83
C ALA A 336 -30.49 28.53 -6.78
N PRO A 337 -31.39 29.48 -6.48
CA PRO A 337 -32.82 29.27 -6.65
C PRO A 337 -33.22 29.04 -8.13
N PRO A 338 -34.45 28.57 -8.38
CA PRO A 338 -34.90 28.28 -9.74
C PRO A 338 -34.98 29.52 -10.63
N GLN A 339 -35.20 30.69 -10.02
CA GLN A 339 -35.40 31.96 -10.72
C GLN A 339 -34.47 33.04 -10.18
N GLU A 340 -34.06 33.99 -11.03
CA GLU A 340 -33.14 35.07 -10.64
C GLU A 340 -33.77 36.01 -9.60
N ASN A 341 -35.06 36.31 -9.73
CA ASN A 341 -35.83 37.12 -8.79
C ASN A 341 -36.63 36.24 -7.82
N PHE A 342 -35.97 35.23 -7.23
CA PHE A 342 -36.61 34.33 -6.28
C PHE A 342 -37.00 35.08 -5.00
N LYS A 343 -38.29 35.07 -4.70
CA LYS A 343 -38.81 35.56 -3.41
C LYS A 343 -38.83 34.39 -2.45
N PHE A 344 -38.05 34.47 -1.38
CA PHE A 344 -38.11 33.48 -0.31
C PHE A 344 -39.54 33.41 0.23
N PRO A 345 -40.14 32.20 0.32
CA PRO A 345 -41.45 32.05 0.93
C PRO A 345 -41.37 32.50 2.39
N LEU A 346 -42.36 33.26 2.84
CA LEU A 346 -42.51 33.63 4.24
C LEU A 346 -42.84 32.35 5.04
N GLU A 347 -41.99 31.97 6.00
CA GLU A 347 -42.32 30.93 6.96
C GLU A 347 -43.25 31.50 8.04
N TYR A 348 -44.47 30.97 8.11
CA TYR A 348 -45.43 31.33 9.15
C TYR A 348 -45.24 30.41 10.35
N ILE A 349 -44.64 30.92 11.44
CA ILE A 349 -44.64 30.21 12.72
C ILE A 349 -45.90 30.62 13.49
N LEU A 350 -46.88 29.72 13.55
CA LEU A 350 -48.09 29.92 14.36
C LEU A 350 -47.76 29.63 15.83
N TYR A 351 -47.64 30.67 16.64
CA TYR A 351 -47.67 30.54 18.09
C TYR A 351 -49.12 30.58 18.56
N ALA A 352 -49.66 29.45 19.01
CA ALA A 352 -50.90 29.41 19.74
C ALA A 352 -50.60 29.67 21.24
N SER A 353 -50.61 30.93 21.66
CA SER A 353 -50.83 31.25 23.08
C SER A 353 -52.33 31.38 23.29
N ASN A 354 -52.87 30.61 24.23
CA ASN A 354 -54.30 30.57 24.55
C ASN A 354 -54.88 31.99 24.63
N GLU A 355 -55.88 32.22 23.77
CA GLU A 355 -56.80 33.38 23.71
C GLU A 355 -56.42 34.64 22.91
N THR A 356 -55.30 34.70 22.19
CA THR A 356 -55.18 35.68 21.09
C THR A 356 -54.10 35.28 20.09
N VAL A 357 -54.46 35.09 18.82
CA VAL A 357 -53.50 34.79 17.74
C VAL A 357 -52.71 36.04 17.41
N LEU A 358 -51.48 36.14 17.95
CA LEU A 358 -50.53 37.16 17.57
C LEU A 358 -49.74 36.67 16.34
N ILE A 359 -50.10 37.13 15.15
CA ILE A 359 -49.32 36.87 13.94
C ILE A 359 -48.10 37.80 13.96
N THR A 360 -46.96 37.28 14.40
CA THR A 360 -45.70 38.03 14.36
C THR A 360 -45.00 37.73 13.04
N LEU A 361 -44.81 38.78 12.23
CA LEU A 361 -44.08 38.71 10.96
C LEU A 361 -42.58 38.76 11.26
N ILE A 362 -41.88 37.63 11.13
CA ILE A 362 -40.41 37.61 11.18
C ILE A 362 -39.89 37.38 9.76
N LYS A 363 -39.17 38.37 9.24
CA LYS A 363 -38.41 38.27 7.99
C LYS A 363 -37.02 37.74 8.35
N ARG A 364 -36.69 36.50 7.94
CA ARG A 364 -35.32 35.99 8.00
C ARG A 364 -34.54 36.43 6.77
#